data_AF-A0A7L3WVX6-F1
#
_entry.id   AF-A0A7L3WVX6-F1
#
_cell.length_a   1.000
_cell.length_b   1.000
_cell.length_c   1.000
_cell.angle_alpha   90.00
_cell.angle_beta   90.00
_cell.angle_gamma   90.00
#
_symmetry.space_group_name_H-M   'P 1'
#
loop_
_entity.id
_entity.type
_entity.pdbx_description
1 polymer ?
#
loop_
_entity_poly.entity_id
_entity_poly.type
_entity_poly.pdbx_seq_one_letter_code
_entity_poly.pdbx_strand_id
1 'polypeptide(L)'
;LAALVAAMLRRSLWLCLCLCSCPARGLRIHEYLYFQVLSPGDIRYIFTATPAKDFGGVFNTRYDQIHLVPADPPEACGELNNGVFIQDQIALVERG
;
A
#
# COMPACT_ATOMS: atom_id res chain seq x y z
N LEU A 1 -46.16 32.16 6.73
CA LEU A 1 -45.21 31.37 7.56
C LEU A 1 -45.16 29.89 7.19
N ALA A 2 -46.29 29.15 7.19
CA ALA A 2 -46.28 27.69 6.96
C ALA A 2 -45.66 27.23 5.61
N ALA A 3 -45.90 27.97 4.51
CA ALA A 3 -45.33 27.65 3.20
C ALA A 3 -43.80 27.84 3.13
N LEU A 4 -43.25 28.81 3.88
CA LEU A 4 -41.81 29.04 4.00
C LEU A 4 -41.14 27.91 4.79
N VAL A 5 -41.78 27.43 5.86
CA VAL A 5 -41.28 26.30 6.66
C VAL A 5 -41.25 25.00 5.83
N ALA A 6 -42.29 24.73 5.03
CA ALA A 6 -42.33 23.56 4.17
C ALA A 6 -41.27 23.59 3.05
N ALA A 7 -40.99 24.77 2.47
CA ALA A 7 -39.96 24.95 1.46
C ALA A 7 -38.54 24.76 2.03
N MET A 8 -38.27 25.27 3.24
CA MET A 8 -37.00 25.07 3.93
C MET A 8 -36.76 23.60 4.29
N LEU A 9 -37.79 22.88 4.74
CA LEU A 9 -37.70 21.46 5.07
C LEU A 9 -37.43 20.59 3.84
N ARG A 10 -38.07 20.89 2.69
CA ARG A 10 -37.81 20.21 1.41
C ARG A 10 -36.40 20.45 0.90
N ARG A 11 -35.88 21.68 1.05
CA ARG A 11 -34.52 22.05 0.63
C ARG A 11 -33.46 21.43 1.53
N SER A 12 -33.72 21.33 2.83
CA SER A 12 -32.90 20.61 3.81
C SER A 12 -32.87 19.10 3.54
N LEU A 13 -34.03 18.50 3.23
CA LEU A 13 -34.16 17.07 2.93
C LEU A 13 -33.46 16.70 1.62
N TRP A 14 -33.56 17.55 0.59
CA TRP A 14 -32.80 17.41 -0.66
C TRP A 14 -31.30 17.56 -0.45
N LEU A 15 -30.85 18.53 0.36
CA LEU A 15 -29.42 18.66 0.68
C LEU A 15 -28.88 17.40 1.39
N CYS A 16 -29.64 16.83 2.33
CA CYS A 16 -29.27 15.59 3.01
C CYS A 16 -29.23 14.39 2.05
N LEU A 17 -30.23 14.24 1.17
CA LEU A 17 -30.25 13.18 0.17
C LEU A 17 -29.05 13.28 -0.79
N CYS A 18 -28.67 14.49 -1.20
CA CYS A 18 -27.51 14.72 -2.07
C CYS A 18 -26.18 14.44 -1.36
N LEU A 19 -26.05 14.77 -0.07
CA LEU A 19 -24.84 14.44 0.71
C LEU A 19 -24.67 12.93 0.93
N CYS A 20 -25.77 12.18 1.11
CA CYS A 20 -25.72 10.73 1.33
C CYS A 20 -25.53 9.91 0.04
N SER A 21 -25.79 10.48 -1.13
CA SER A 21 -25.63 9.81 -2.44
C SER A 21 -24.30 10.12 -3.14
N CYS A 22 -23.39 10.86 -2.48
CA CYS A 22 -21.99 10.82 -2.85
C CYS A 22 -21.47 9.40 -2.58
N PRO A 23 -21.13 8.59 -3.60
CA PRO A 23 -20.33 7.42 -3.35
C PRO A 23 -19.05 7.95 -2.70
N ALA A 24 -18.78 7.56 -1.46
CA ALA A 24 -17.50 7.81 -0.81
C ALA A 24 -16.43 7.07 -1.61
N ARG A 25 -16.03 7.67 -2.74
CA ARG A 25 -15.01 7.14 -3.62
C ARG A 25 -13.68 7.34 -2.92
N GLY A 26 -13.36 6.34 -2.10
CA GLY A 26 -12.01 6.04 -1.67
C GLY A 26 -11.47 6.95 -0.58
N LEU A 27 -11.85 6.68 0.67
CA LEU A 27 -10.85 6.78 1.73
C LEU A 27 -9.82 5.66 1.47
N ARG A 28 -8.88 5.89 0.55
CA ARG A 28 -7.81 4.95 0.27
C ARG A 28 -6.81 5.04 1.42
N ILE A 29 -7.05 4.26 2.45
CA ILE A 29 -6.02 3.97 3.46
C ILE A 29 -4.87 3.33 2.69
N HIS A 30 -3.78 4.08 2.52
CA HIS A 30 -2.57 3.53 1.93
C HIS A 30 -1.89 2.72 3.03
N GLU A 31 -2.00 1.40 2.93
CA GLU A 31 -1.25 0.49 3.79
C GLU A 31 0.21 0.52 3.34
N TYR A 32 1.06 1.16 4.14
CA TYR A 32 2.49 1.19 3.90
C TYR A 32 3.14 -0.08 4.43
N LEU A 33 4.13 -0.58 3.70
CA LEU A 33 5.03 -1.61 4.17
C LEU A 33 6.22 -0.95 4.85
N TYR A 34 6.61 -1.51 6.00
CA TYR A 34 7.78 -1.08 6.76
C TYR A 34 8.78 -2.22 6.79
N PHE A 35 10.01 -1.93 6.36
CA PHE A 35 11.12 -2.88 6.43
C PHE A 35 12.25 -2.26 7.23
N GLN A 36 12.78 -3.04 8.18
CA GLN A 36 13.84 -2.62 9.08
C GLN A 36 15.09 -3.44 8.81
N VAL A 37 16.22 -2.78 8.59
CA VAL A 37 17.51 -3.45 8.51
C VAL A 37 17.95 -3.85 9.92
N LEU A 38 18.01 -5.15 10.20
CA LEU A 38 18.39 -5.66 11.53
C LEU A 38 19.92 -5.69 11.72
N SER A 39 20.67 -5.98 10.66
CA SER A 39 22.13 -6.14 10.67
C SER A 39 22.75 -5.77 9.30
N PRO A 40 23.96 -5.18 9.26
CA PRO A 40 24.77 -4.73 10.39
C PRO A 40 24.17 -3.48 11.07
N GLY A 41 24.55 -3.25 12.34
CA GLY A 41 23.96 -2.19 13.17
C GLY A 41 24.16 -0.77 12.61
N ASP A 42 25.24 -0.56 11.84
CA ASP A 42 25.67 0.74 11.33
C ASP A 42 24.71 1.34 10.29
N ILE A 43 23.88 0.51 9.66
CA ILE A 43 22.88 0.91 8.65
C ILE A 43 21.45 0.58 9.08
N ARG A 44 21.23 0.39 10.39
CA ARG A 44 19.90 0.09 10.95
C ARG A 44 18.96 1.28 10.71
N TYR A 45 18.10 1.13 9.71
CA TYR A 45 17.09 2.11 9.36
C TYR A 45 15.76 1.44 9.06
N ILE A 46 14.66 2.19 9.25
CA ILE A 46 13.32 1.77 8.90
C ILE A 46 12.94 2.48 7.62
N PHE A 47 12.71 1.70 6.58
CA PHE A 47 12.28 2.18 5.29
C PHE A 47 10.80 1.93 5.09
N THR A 48 10.18 2.80 4.30
CA THR A 48 8.77 2.72 3.94
C THR A 48 8.64 2.45 2.45
N ALA A 49 7.84 1.45 2.08
CA ALA A 49 7.46 1.20 0.69
C ALA A 49 5.94 1.17 0.55
N THR A 50 5.47 1.62 -0.59
CA THR A 50 4.08 1.41 -1.01
C THR A 50 3.99 0.07 -1.73
N PRO A 51 3.11 -0.85 -1.30
CA PRO A 51 2.87 -2.08 -2.04
C PRO A 51 2.33 -1.76 -3.43
N ALA A 52 2.55 -2.68 -4.36
CA ALA A 52 1.96 -2.57 -5.68
C ALA A 52 0.43 -2.62 -5.59
N LYS A 53 -0.23 -1.78 -6.38
CA LYS A 53 -1.68 -1.60 -6.32
C LYS A 53 -2.45 -2.79 -6.88
N ASP A 54 -1.95 -3.36 -7.97
CA ASP A 54 -2.70 -4.30 -8.82
C ASP A 54 -2.03 -5.69 -8.89
N PHE A 55 -0.91 -5.91 -8.19
CA PHE A 55 -0.17 -7.17 -8.19
C PHE A 55 0.55 -7.42 -6.86
N GLY A 56 1.01 -8.66 -6.66
CA GLY A 56 1.74 -9.10 -5.46
C GLY A 56 0.89 -9.92 -4.49
N GLY A 57 1.35 -9.98 -3.23
CA GLY A 57 0.68 -10.69 -2.15
C GLY A 57 0.08 -9.75 -1.11
N VAL A 58 -0.68 -10.32 -0.17
CA VAL A 58 -1.25 -9.57 0.96
C VAL A 58 -0.30 -9.66 2.16
N PHE A 59 0.11 -8.51 2.68
CA PHE A 59 1.04 -8.40 3.81
C PHE A 59 0.30 -8.17 5.13
N ASN A 60 -0.35 -9.22 5.65
CA ASN A 60 -1.12 -9.15 6.91
C ASN A 60 -0.29 -9.49 8.15
N THR A 61 0.93 -10.00 7.96
CA THR A 61 1.78 -10.52 9.04
C THR A 61 3.13 -9.83 9.05
N ARG A 62 3.69 -9.69 10.24
CA ARG A 62 5.08 -9.29 10.42
C ARG A 62 5.97 -10.49 10.12
N TYR A 63 7.03 -10.25 9.34
CA TYR A 63 8.09 -11.22 9.11
C TYR A 63 9.38 -10.71 9.76
N ASP A 64 10.10 -11.61 10.43
CA ASP A 64 11.39 -11.34 11.06
C ASP A 64 12.44 -12.29 10.44
N GLN A 65 13.72 -11.90 10.46
CA GLN A 65 14.86 -12.69 9.97
C GLN A 65 14.86 -13.00 8.46
N ILE A 66 14.30 -12.13 7.62
CA ILE A 66 14.42 -12.25 6.17
C ILE A 66 15.72 -11.58 5.69
N HIS A 67 16.44 -12.26 4.80
CA HIS A 67 17.65 -11.73 4.16
C HIS A 67 17.33 -10.93 2.91
N LEU A 68 18.12 -9.87 2.69
CA LEU A 68 18.15 -9.12 1.46
C LEU A 68 19.20 -9.74 0.54
N VAL A 69 18.77 -10.42 -0.51
CA VAL A 69 19.62 -11.18 -1.44
C VAL A 69 19.71 -10.41 -2.77
N PRO A 70 20.91 -10.03 -3.25
CA PRO A 70 21.04 -9.39 -4.56
C PRO A 70 20.61 -10.34 -5.67
N ALA A 71 19.82 -9.85 -6.62
CA ALA A 71 19.44 -10.60 -7.81
C ALA A 71 20.65 -10.80 -8.74
N ASP A 72 20.68 -11.95 -9.44
CA ASP A 72 21.64 -12.23 -10.50
C ASP A 72 20.89 -12.74 -11.74
N PRO A 73 20.84 -11.98 -12.86
CA PRO A 73 21.49 -10.68 -13.07
C PRO A 73 20.83 -9.53 -12.27
N PRO A 74 21.56 -8.43 -11.97
CA PRO A 74 21.10 -7.38 -11.05
C PRO A 74 19.85 -6.63 -11.54
N GLU A 75 19.60 -6.60 -12.86
CA GLU A 75 18.43 -5.97 -13.47
C GLU A 75 17.18 -6.86 -13.36
N ALA A 76 17.34 -8.16 -13.09
CA ALA A 76 16.27 -9.15 -13.05
C ALA A 76 15.34 -9.13 -14.29
N CYS A 77 15.83 -8.66 -15.44
CA CYS A 77 15.07 -8.59 -16.70
C CYS A 77 14.81 -9.96 -17.35
N GLY A 78 15.46 -11.02 -16.86
CA GLY A 78 15.36 -12.39 -17.36
C GLY A 78 15.28 -13.42 -16.23
N GLU A 79 15.66 -14.66 -16.52
CA GLU A 79 15.71 -15.72 -15.52
C GLU A 79 16.80 -15.44 -14.48
N LEU A 80 16.48 -15.67 -13.21
CA LEU A 80 17.39 -15.47 -12.09
C LEU A 80 18.26 -16.71 -11.90
N ASN A 81 19.57 -16.55 -12.01
CA ASN A 81 20.57 -17.61 -11.79
C ASN A 81 20.54 -18.10 -10.34
N ASN A 82 20.25 -17.19 -9.41
CA ASN A 82 20.23 -17.45 -7.96
C ASN A 82 18.81 -17.54 -7.39
N GLY A 83 17.80 -17.85 -8.22
CA GLY A 83 16.40 -17.90 -7.80
C GLY A 83 16.13 -18.81 -6.58
N VAL A 84 16.90 -19.88 -6.41
CA VAL A 84 16.82 -20.79 -5.25
C VAL A 84 17.16 -20.07 -3.94
N PHE A 85 18.11 -19.12 -3.96
CA PHE A 85 18.49 -18.35 -2.77
C PHE A 85 17.52 -17.21 -2.47
N ILE A 86 16.75 -16.79 -3.46
CA ILE A 86 15.75 -15.73 -3.35
C ILE A 86 14.42 -16.27 -2.81
N GLN A 87 14.20 -17.59 -2.90
CA GLN A 87 12.99 -18.22 -2.37
C GLN A 87 12.86 -17.95 -0.86
N ASP A 88 11.69 -17.45 -0.45
CA ASP A 88 11.37 -17.01 0.92
C ASP A 88 12.27 -15.87 1.45
N GLN A 89 13.02 -15.19 0.57
CA GLN A 89 13.86 -14.04 0.87
C GLN A 89 13.40 -12.79 0.09
N ILE A 90 14.02 -11.63 0.38
CA ILE A 90 13.77 -10.40 -0.37
C ILE A 90 14.86 -10.21 -1.41
N ALA A 91 14.49 -10.14 -2.69
CA ALA A 91 15.43 -9.83 -3.77
C ALA A 91 15.74 -8.33 -3.81
N LEU A 92 17.02 -7.98 -3.86
CA LEU A 92 17.50 -6.63 -4.18
C LEU A 92 17.78 -6.55 -5.68
N VAL A 93 17.03 -5.71 -6.37
CA VAL A 93 17.09 -5.53 -7.83
C VAL A 93 17.51 -4.10 -8.13
N GLU A 94 18.45 -3.93 -9.05
CA GLU A 94 18.81 -2.62 -9.57
C GLU A 94 17.79 -2.16 -10.61
N ARG A 95 17.39 -0.90 -10.52
CA ARG A 95 16.48 -0.32 -11.50
C ARG A 95 17.27 0.01 -12.77
N GLY A 96 17.05 -0.74 -13.86
CA GLY A 96 17.69 -0.49 -15.16
C GLY A 96 17.04 -1.29 -16.28
#